data_AF-A0A1W6ZHN5-F1
#
_entry.id   AF-A0A1W6ZHN5-F1
#
_cell.length_a   1.000
_cell.length_b   1.000
_cell.length_c   1.000
_cell.angle_alpha   90.00
_cell.angle_beta   90.00
_cell.angle_gamma   90.00
#
_symmetry.space_group_name_H-M   'P 1'
#
loop_
_entity.id
_entity.type
_entity.pdbx_description
1 polymer ?
#
loop_
_entity_poly.entity_id
_entity_poly.type
_entity_poly.pdbx_seq_one_letter_code
_entity_poly.pdbx_strand_id
1 'polypeptide(L)'
;MQLTLRKLAPVLAVAMLALAGCQTAPTASDKQGSATPAPSTPSTPSASAPRTASPVEFYIAYSQPGPNRTAVSMPDGTLYLQQQPVLTREYLTEAAAVVDRQGQHFVGLRFNEAGTRILSDVSSQNLGNMLALVVNRELVAAPSIAEPLNRGALAFGVPTAQAAIELAAQIRGDNAAAGGAAPASRTVSPRPGAAPAPAATPAPAR
;
A
#
# COMPACT_ATOMS: atom_id res chain seq x y z
N MET A 1 32.22 -20.06 -31.51
CA MET A 1 31.41 -21.23 -31.93
C MET A 1 30.10 -20.73 -32.52
N GLN A 2 29.61 -21.44 -33.53
CA GLN A 2 28.73 -20.97 -34.61
C GLN A 2 27.32 -20.54 -34.15
N LEU A 3 26.81 -19.49 -34.79
CA LEU A 3 25.43 -19.02 -34.82
C LEU A 3 24.51 -20.11 -35.41
N THR A 4 23.29 -20.31 -34.88
CA THR A 4 22.23 -20.97 -35.66
C THR A 4 20.86 -20.36 -35.37
N LEU A 5 20.54 -19.40 -36.24
CA LEU A 5 19.25 -18.76 -36.44
C LEU A 5 18.33 -19.72 -37.22
N ARG A 6 17.10 -19.95 -36.76
CA ARG A 6 16.04 -20.57 -37.58
C ARG A 6 14.86 -19.61 -37.72
N LYS A 7 14.82 -18.98 -38.90
CA LYS A 7 13.66 -18.34 -39.53
C LYS A 7 12.57 -19.39 -39.78
N LEU A 8 11.30 -19.00 -39.63
CA LEU A 8 10.22 -19.24 -40.60
C LEU A 8 8.90 -18.59 -40.11
N ALA A 9 8.62 -17.40 -40.64
CA ALA A 9 7.26 -16.93 -40.97
C ALA A 9 6.83 -17.60 -42.31
N PRO A 10 5.64 -17.40 -42.91
CA PRO A 10 4.61 -16.36 -42.71
C PRO A 10 3.15 -16.87 -42.86
N VAL A 11 2.19 -15.93 -43.02
CA VAL A 11 0.90 -15.97 -43.77
C VAL A 11 -0.16 -15.21 -42.94
N LEU A 12 -0.48 -13.94 -43.29
CA LEU A 12 -1.63 -13.54 -44.14
C LEU A 12 -2.97 -13.83 -43.41
N ALA A 13 -3.98 -12.97 -43.29
CA ALA A 13 -4.30 -11.71 -43.92
C ALA A 13 -5.62 -11.17 -43.31
N VAL A 14 -5.84 -9.85 -43.41
CA VAL A 14 -7.12 -9.23 -43.86
C VAL A 14 -8.28 -9.06 -42.85
N ALA A 15 -8.38 -7.81 -42.35
CA ALA A 15 -9.41 -6.80 -42.68
C ALA A 15 -10.74 -6.67 -41.90
N MET A 16 -11.25 -5.42 -42.03
CA MET A 16 -12.58 -4.85 -41.77
C MET A 16 -12.82 -4.36 -40.33
N LEU A 17 -12.76 -3.06 -40.01
CA LEU A 17 -13.57 -1.91 -40.48
C LEU A 17 -15.06 -2.09 -40.21
N ALA A 18 -15.62 -1.40 -39.21
CA ALA A 18 -16.83 -0.59 -39.36
C ALA A 18 -17.27 0.08 -38.05
N LEU A 19 -17.98 1.18 -38.27
CA LEU A 19 -18.34 2.29 -37.41
C LEU A 19 -19.86 2.23 -37.16
N ALA A 20 -20.31 2.73 -36.00
CA ALA A 20 -21.65 3.27 -35.73
C ALA A 20 -22.90 2.35 -35.76
N GLY A 21 -23.83 2.63 -34.83
CA GLY A 21 -25.27 2.43 -35.07
C GLY A 21 -26.08 1.91 -33.88
N CYS A 22 -26.95 2.77 -33.35
CA CYS A 22 -27.94 2.47 -32.32
C CYS A 22 -29.27 1.95 -32.93
N GLN A 23 -30.08 1.35 -32.04
CA GLN A 23 -31.55 1.25 -32.02
C GLN A 23 -32.22 0.17 -32.89
N THR A 24 -32.97 -0.73 -32.26
CA THR A 24 -34.45 -0.73 -32.23
C THR A 24 -34.98 -2.01 -31.57
N ALA A 25 -36.00 -1.85 -30.72
CA ALA A 25 -36.73 -2.93 -30.05
C ALA A 25 -37.54 -3.78 -31.04
N PRO A 26 -37.95 -5.00 -30.63
CA PRO A 26 -39.38 -5.27 -30.67
C PRO A 26 -39.94 -5.98 -29.43
N THR A 27 -41.23 -5.77 -29.30
CA THR A 27 -42.15 -6.20 -28.24
C THR A 27 -42.29 -7.72 -28.09
N ALA A 28 -42.66 -8.07 -26.86
CA ALA A 28 -42.93 -9.39 -26.31
C ALA A 28 -43.97 -10.24 -27.07
N SER A 29 -43.88 -11.56 -26.90
CA SER A 29 -45.03 -12.44 -26.67
C SER A 29 -44.60 -13.76 -26.00
N ASP A 30 -45.57 -14.31 -25.29
CA ASP A 30 -45.52 -15.08 -24.04
C ASP A 30 -45.39 -16.62 -24.23
N LYS A 31 -44.93 -17.29 -23.15
CA LYS A 31 -45.11 -18.71 -22.76
C LYS A 31 -44.69 -19.88 -23.67
N GLN A 32 -43.88 -20.78 -23.12
CA GLN A 32 -44.34 -22.07 -22.55
C GLN A 32 -43.14 -22.81 -21.92
N GLY A 33 -43.28 -23.22 -20.66
CA GLY A 33 -42.25 -24.01 -19.97
C GLY A 33 -42.19 -25.47 -20.41
N SER A 34 -41.05 -26.11 -20.13
CA SER A 34 -40.93 -27.53 -19.77
C SER A 34 -39.53 -27.77 -19.20
N ALA A 35 -39.50 -28.45 -18.07
CA ALA A 35 -38.33 -28.68 -17.23
C ALA A 35 -37.32 -29.68 -17.81
N THR A 36 -36.04 -29.46 -17.55
CA THR A 36 -35.05 -30.49 -17.15
C THR A 36 -33.92 -29.77 -16.41
N PRO A 37 -33.62 -30.12 -15.14
CA PRO A 37 -32.46 -29.56 -14.43
C PRO A 37 -31.20 -30.29 -14.86
N ALA A 38 -30.41 -29.65 -15.74
CA ALA A 38 -29.02 -30.04 -15.95
C ALA A 38 -28.20 -29.63 -14.70
N PRO A 39 -27.28 -30.48 -14.21
CA PRO A 39 -26.43 -30.15 -13.07
C PRO A 39 -25.62 -28.91 -13.42
N SER A 40 -25.86 -27.85 -12.65
CA SER A 40 -25.06 -26.63 -12.67
C SER A 40 -23.62 -27.03 -12.37
N THR A 41 -22.73 -26.86 -13.35
CA THR A 41 -21.30 -26.82 -13.09
C THR A 41 -21.05 -25.81 -11.97
N PRO A 42 -20.28 -26.18 -10.92
CA PRO A 42 -20.03 -25.29 -9.82
C PRO A 42 -19.35 -24.03 -10.36
N SER A 43 -19.99 -22.89 -10.11
CA SER A 43 -19.39 -21.58 -10.25
C SER A 43 -18.08 -21.60 -9.49
N THR A 44 -16.94 -21.50 -10.19
CA THR A 44 -15.64 -21.34 -9.54
C THR A 44 -15.75 -20.13 -8.62
N PRO A 45 -15.58 -20.28 -7.29
CA PRO A 45 -15.60 -19.14 -6.39
C PRO A 45 -14.47 -18.19 -6.79
N SER A 46 -14.80 -16.91 -6.84
CA SER A 46 -13.92 -15.78 -7.06
C SER A 46 -12.53 -16.02 -6.45
N ALA A 47 -11.49 -16.01 -7.27
CA ALA A 47 -10.16 -15.66 -6.78
C ALA A 47 -10.18 -14.16 -6.48
N SER A 48 -10.81 -13.82 -5.37
CA SER A 48 -10.60 -12.56 -4.67
C SER A 48 -9.11 -12.51 -4.41
N ALA A 49 -8.34 -11.85 -5.28
CA ALA A 49 -7.06 -11.33 -4.85
C ALA A 49 -7.37 -10.55 -3.57
N PRO A 50 -6.80 -10.91 -2.41
CA PRO A 50 -7.00 -10.11 -1.22
C PRO A 50 -6.67 -8.68 -1.65
N ARG A 51 -7.56 -7.73 -1.35
CA ARG A 51 -7.20 -6.31 -1.43
C ARG A 51 -6.18 -6.13 -0.32
N THR A 52 -4.95 -6.54 -0.58
CA THR A 52 -3.89 -6.70 0.40
C THR A 52 -3.63 -5.31 0.90
N ALA A 53 -4.01 -5.04 2.14
CA ALA A 53 -3.47 -3.90 2.87
C ALA A 53 -1.96 -3.91 2.62
N SER A 54 -1.40 -2.76 2.26
CA SER A 54 0.02 -2.56 1.99
C SER A 54 0.85 -3.37 2.98
N PRO A 55 1.41 -4.52 2.58
CA PRO A 55 2.03 -5.41 3.54
C PRO A 55 3.35 -4.76 3.93
N VAL A 56 3.49 -4.48 5.23
CA VAL A 56 4.77 -4.14 5.84
C VAL A 56 5.34 -5.45 6.35
N GLU A 57 6.48 -5.80 5.82
CA GLU A 57 7.11 -7.08 6.04
C GLU A 57 8.60 -6.86 6.28
N PHE A 58 9.12 -7.57 7.27
CA PHE A 58 10.53 -7.57 7.61
C PHE A 58 11.12 -8.89 7.20
N TYR A 59 12.25 -8.83 6.49
CA TYR A 59 12.94 -9.98 5.94
C TYR A 59 14.40 -9.97 6.39
N ILE A 60 14.99 -11.14 6.56
CA ILE A 60 16.45 -11.22 6.69
C ILE A 60 17.07 -11.17 5.32
N ALA A 61 18.02 -10.27 5.16
CA ALA A 61 18.77 -10.04 3.95
C ALA A 61 20.25 -10.42 4.13
N TYR A 62 20.82 -10.93 3.04
CA TYR A 62 22.17 -11.45 2.99
C TYR A 62 22.92 -10.84 1.80
N SER A 63 24.24 -10.70 1.94
CA SER A 63 25.14 -10.27 0.87
C SER A 63 25.50 -11.41 -0.11
N GLN A 64 25.22 -12.66 0.26
CA GLN A 64 25.54 -13.85 -0.54
C GLN A 64 24.29 -14.59 -1.02
N PRO A 65 24.31 -15.14 -2.25
CA PRO A 65 23.25 -16.00 -2.76
C PRO A 65 23.10 -17.26 -1.90
N GLY A 66 21.88 -17.78 -1.80
CA GLY A 66 21.60 -18.99 -1.05
C GLY A 66 20.24 -19.61 -1.40
N PRO A 67 19.99 -20.86 -1.00
CA PRO A 67 18.71 -21.53 -1.21
C PRO A 67 17.60 -20.79 -0.45
N ASN A 68 16.40 -20.71 -1.04
CA ASN A 68 15.24 -19.99 -0.50
C ASN A 68 15.46 -18.48 -0.30
N ARG A 69 16.33 -17.87 -1.11
CA ARG A 69 16.56 -16.42 -1.14
C ARG A 69 16.20 -15.84 -2.50
N THR A 70 15.56 -14.68 -2.48
CA THR A 70 15.20 -13.90 -3.67
C THR A 70 16.20 -12.77 -3.84
N ALA A 71 16.81 -12.70 -5.03
CA ALA A 71 17.69 -11.58 -5.38
C ALA A 71 16.85 -10.32 -5.64
N VAL A 72 17.18 -9.24 -4.93
CA VAL A 72 16.60 -7.91 -5.10
C VAL A 72 17.73 -6.97 -5.51
N SER A 73 17.54 -6.29 -6.63
CA SER A 73 18.51 -5.32 -7.14
C SER A 73 18.34 -3.99 -6.41
N MET A 74 19.38 -3.53 -5.73
CA MET A 74 19.49 -2.20 -5.15
C MET A 74 20.52 -1.37 -5.94
N PRO A 75 20.47 -0.03 -5.84
CA PRO A 75 21.48 0.84 -6.46
C PRO A 75 22.91 0.50 -5.99
N ASP A 76 23.07 0.06 -4.74
CA ASP A 76 24.37 -0.31 -4.15
C ASP A 76 24.80 -1.78 -4.37
N GLY A 77 23.99 -2.60 -5.05
CA GLY A 77 24.32 -4.00 -5.33
C GLY A 77 23.11 -4.95 -5.34
N THR A 78 23.38 -6.26 -5.37
CA THR A 78 22.33 -7.28 -5.26
C THR A 78 22.21 -7.75 -3.81
N LEU A 79 21.02 -7.61 -3.24
CA LEU A 79 20.69 -8.11 -1.91
C LEU A 79 19.88 -9.40 -2.02
N TYR A 80 20.13 -10.40 -1.18
CA TYR A 80 19.38 -11.65 -1.19
C TYR A 80 18.45 -11.70 0.02
N LEU A 81 17.15 -11.55 -0.20
CA LEU A 81 16.14 -11.58 0.85
C LEU A 81 15.66 -13.01 1.08
N GLN A 82 15.41 -13.38 2.33
CA GLN A 82 14.74 -14.64 2.66
C GLN A 82 13.32 -14.65 2.09
N GLN A 83 12.82 -15.82 1.64
CA GLN A 83 11.46 -15.93 1.10
C GLN A 83 10.35 -15.73 2.15
N GLN A 84 10.64 -15.99 3.42
CA GLN A 84 9.68 -15.90 4.51
C GLN A 84 9.88 -14.61 5.31
N PRO A 85 8.83 -13.81 5.52
CA PRO A 85 8.90 -12.65 6.40
C PRO A 85 9.07 -13.13 7.84
N VAL A 86 10.00 -12.53 8.57
CA VAL A 86 10.22 -12.82 9.99
C VAL A 86 9.21 -12.09 10.87
N LEU A 87 8.84 -10.87 10.47
CA LEU A 87 7.84 -10.05 11.14
C LEU A 87 6.98 -9.35 10.08
N THR A 88 5.74 -9.12 10.46
CA THR A 88 4.74 -8.40 9.66
C THR A 88 4.21 -7.19 10.45
N ARG A 89 3.37 -6.37 9.80
CA ARG A 89 2.73 -5.20 10.40
C ARG A 89 2.04 -5.47 11.75
N GLU A 90 1.40 -6.62 11.93
CA GLU A 90 0.63 -6.94 13.14
C GLU A 90 1.48 -6.93 14.42
N TYR A 91 2.80 -7.08 14.30
CA TYR A 91 3.74 -7.04 15.40
C TYR A 91 4.21 -5.62 15.76
N LEU A 92 3.85 -4.62 14.96
CA LEU A 92 4.16 -3.21 15.21
C LEU A 92 3.07 -2.56 16.05
N THR A 93 3.46 -1.97 17.17
CA THR A 93 2.57 -1.16 18.03
C THR A 93 2.54 0.30 17.57
N GLU A 94 3.69 0.84 17.13
CA GLU A 94 3.82 2.26 16.81
C GLU A 94 4.85 2.49 15.70
N ALA A 95 4.65 3.54 14.90
CA ALA A 95 5.58 4.04 13.90
C ALA A 95 5.54 5.58 13.92
N ALA A 96 6.69 6.21 14.13
CA ALA A 96 6.80 7.66 14.29
C ALA A 96 8.09 8.21 13.66
N ALA A 97 8.02 9.41 13.09
CA ALA A 97 9.20 10.16 12.69
C ALA A 97 9.89 10.76 13.92
N VAL A 98 11.22 10.62 14.00
CA VAL A 98 12.06 11.08 15.11
C VAL A 98 13.21 11.88 14.52
N VAL A 99 13.67 12.91 15.23
CA VAL A 99 14.87 13.68 14.90
C VAL A 99 15.85 13.53 16.05
N ASP A 100 17.09 13.16 15.72
CA ASP A 100 18.18 13.14 16.68
C ASP A 100 18.72 14.56 16.95
N ARG A 101 19.51 14.73 18.03
CA ARG A 101 20.16 16.00 18.36
C ARG A 101 21.10 16.52 17.29
N GLN A 102 21.61 15.64 16.43
CA GLN A 102 22.42 16.02 15.28
C GLN A 102 21.60 16.57 14.10
N GLY A 103 20.27 16.63 14.22
CA GLY A 103 19.37 17.03 13.14
C GLY A 103 19.13 15.93 12.11
N GLN A 104 19.64 14.72 12.35
CA GLN A 104 19.36 13.57 11.49
C GLN A 104 17.94 13.06 11.69
N HIS A 105 17.29 12.71 10.58
CA HIS A 105 15.92 12.23 10.57
C HIS A 105 15.88 10.70 10.60
N PHE A 106 15.00 10.15 11.42
CA PHE A 106 14.80 8.72 11.57
C PHE A 106 13.31 8.39 11.58
N VAL A 107 12.96 7.18 11.15
CA VAL A 107 11.67 6.58 11.46
C VAL A 107 11.86 5.54 12.56
N GLY A 108 11.26 5.81 13.71
CA GLY A 108 11.20 4.94 14.86
C GLY A 108 10.01 3.98 14.76
N LEU A 109 10.27 2.69 14.90
CA LEU A 109 9.29 1.62 14.88
C LEU A 109 9.32 0.92 16.23
N ARG A 110 8.15 0.73 16.85
CA ARG A 110 8.02 -0.03 18.09
C ARG A 110 7.21 -1.29 17.87
N PHE A 111 7.71 -2.39 18.38
CA PHE A 111 7.11 -3.69 18.33
C PHE A 111 6.34 -4.00 19.62
N ASN A 112 5.34 -4.86 19.52
CA ASN A 112 4.68 -5.43 20.68
C ASN A 112 5.58 -6.47 21.37
N GLU A 113 5.15 -7.01 22.51
CA GLU A 113 5.96 -7.98 23.27
C GLU A 113 6.24 -9.26 22.45
N ALA A 114 5.26 -9.75 21.70
CA ALA A 114 5.42 -10.92 20.84
C ALA A 114 6.46 -10.68 19.73
N GLY A 115 6.35 -9.57 19.02
CA GLY A 115 7.28 -9.15 17.97
C GLY A 115 8.68 -8.90 18.51
N THR A 116 8.79 -8.33 19.71
CA THR A 116 10.09 -8.13 20.39
C THR A 116 10.78 -9.46 20.70
N ARG A 117 10.04 -10.47 21.15
CA ARG A 117 10.61 -11.82 21.39
C ARG A 117 11.09 -12.47 20.09
N ILE A 118 10.27 -12.42 19.04
CA ILE A 118 10.62 -12.98 17.72
C ILE A 118 11.84 -12.25 17.15
N LEU A 119 11.84 -10.91 17.18
CA LEU A 119 12.94 -10.08 16.69
C LEU A 119 14.23 -10.38 17.47
N SER A 120 14.16 -10.50 18.79
CA SER A 120 15.30 -10.85 19.64
C SER A 120 15.89 -12.21 19.30
N ASP A 121 15.06 -13.24 19.12
CA ASP A 121 15.50 -14.59 18.75
C ASP A 121 16.15 -14.60 17.36
N VAL A 122 15.45 -14.05 16.36
CA VAL A 122 15.93 -13.99 14.98
C VAL A 122 17.20 -13.16 14.87
N SER A 123 17.28 -11.98 15.49
CA SER A 123 18.49 -11.15 15.43
C SER A 123 19.67 -11.79 16.13
N SER A 124 19.46 -12.53 17.22
CA SER A 124 20.56 -13.25 17.91
C SER A 124 21.14 -14.37 17.04
N GLN A 125 20.31 -15.00 16.20
CA GLN A 125 20.75 -16.03 15.25
C GLN A 125 21.33 -15.45 13.95
N ASN A 126 21.08 -14.16 13.68
CA ASN A 126 21.42 -13.48 12.42
C ASN A 126 22.35 -12.27 12.63
N LEU A 127 23.25 -12.34 13.61
CA LEU A 127 24.25 -11.31 13.85
C LEU A 127 25.19 -11.17 12.63
N GLY A 128 25.38 -9.95 12.17
CA GLY A 128 26.15 -9.63 10.96
C GLY A 128 25.36 -9.67 9.66
N ASN A 129 24.10 -10.14 9.66
CA ASN A 129 23.20 -10.07 8.51
C ASN A 129 22.44 -8.73 8.49
N MET A 130 21.65 -8.49 7.45
CA MET A 130 20.86 -7.25 7.31
C MET A 130 19.38 -7.53 7.53
N LEU A 131 18.66 -6.56 8.11
CA LEU A 131 17.21 -6.63 8.28
C LEU A 131 16.55 -5.75 7.22
N ALA A 132 16.01 -6.35 6.18
CA ALA A 132 15.29 -5.65 5.12
C ALA A 132 13.86 -5.30 5.56
N LEU A 133 13.52 -4.01 5.53
CA LEU A 133 12.17 -3.48 5.65
C LEU A 133 11.57 -3.33 4.25
N VAL A 134 10.51 -4.09 3.98
CA VAL A 134 9.76 -4.03 2.73
C VAL A 134 8.37 -3.45 3.02
N VAL A 135 8.01 -2.42 2.27
CA VAL A 135 6.70 -1.76 2.35
C VAL A 135 6.13 -1.73 0.94
N ASN A 136 4.89 -2.19 0.74
CA ASN A 136 4.29 -2.22 -0.61
C ASN A 136 5.12 -2.99 -1.65
N ARG A 137 5.86 -4.02 -1.24
CA ARG A 137 6.78 -4.80 -2.09
C ARG A 137 8.01 -4.00 -2.58
N GLU A 138 8.24 -2.82 -2.02
CA GLU A 138 9.44 -2.02 -2.25
C GLU A 138 10.38 -2.13 -1.04
N LEU A 139 11.67 -2.35 -1.30
CA LEU A 139 12.69 -2.37 -0.27
C LEU A 139 12.98 -0.93 0.16
N VAL A 140 12.58 -0.60 1.39
CA VAL A 140 12.72 0.76 1.93
C VAL A 140 14.09 0.96 2.55
N ALA A 141 14.51 0.02 3.40
CA ALA A 141 15.78 0.11 4.12
C ALA A 141 16.27 -1.27 4.55
N ALA A 142 17.58 -1.44 4.70
CA ALA A 142 18.17 -2.69 5.15
C ALA A 142 19.33 -2.47 6.14
N PRO A 143 19.08 -2.01 7.38
CA PRO A 143 20.12 -1.87 8.39
C PRO A 143 20.77 -3.21 8.75
N SER A 144 22.06 -3.18 9.04
CA SER A 144 22.81 -4.34 9.53
C SER A 144 22.45 -4.65 10.99
N ILE A 145 22.29 -5.95 11.29
CA ILE A 145 22.05 -6.49 12.62
C ILE A 145 23.40 -6.61 13.33
N ALA A 146 23.82 -5.54 14.02
CA ALA A 146 25.07 -5.52 14.76
C ALA A 146 24.97 -6.21 16.14
N GLU A 147 23.78 -6.19 16.75
CA GLU A 147 23.53 -6.70 18.09
C GLU A 147 22.12 -7.31 18.19
N PRO A 148 21.85 -8.16 19.20
CA PRO A 148 20.52 -8.66 19.48
C PRO A 148 19.51 -7.52 19.68
N LEU A 149 18.38 -7.58 18.98
CA LEU A 149 17.37 -6.53 19.00
C LEU A 149 16.30 -6.77 20.07
N ASN A 150 16.69 -6.73 21.35
CA ASN A 150 15.79 -7.03 22.47
C ASN A 150 14.96 -5.83 22.94
N ARG A 151 15.26 -4.61 22.45
CA ARG A 151 14.58 -3.38 22.91
C ARG A 151 13.15 -3.24 22.39
N GLY A 152 12.78 -4.02 21.37
CA GLY A 152 11.48 -3.88 20.71
C GLY A 152 11.30 -2.55 19.98
N ALA A 153 12.40 -1.86 19.66
CA ALA A 153 12.40 -0.63 18.91
C ALA A 153 13.48 -0.65 17.83
N LEU A 154 13.14 -0.16 16.64
CA LEU A 154 14.05 0.01 15.52
C LEU A 154 14.02 1.45 15.04
N ALA A 155 15.16 1.96 14.59
CA ALA A 155 15.26 3.29 13.99
C ALA A 155 15.91 3.16 12.62
N PHE A 156 15.26 3.69 11.59
CA PHE A 156 15.80 3.71 10.22
C PHE A 156 16.09 5.15 9.82
N GLY A 157 17.32 5.42 9.40
CA GLY A 157 17.73 6.74 8.93
C GLY A 157 17.07 7.09 7.60
N VAL A 158 16.61 8.33 7.46
CA VAL A 158 15.99 8.84 6.25
C VAL A 158 16.54 10.23 5.90
N PRO A 159 16.55 10.63 4.62
CA PRO A 159 17.21 11.86 4.19
C PRO A 159 16.48 13.13 4.62
N THR A 160 15.16 13.08 4.83
CA THR A 160 14.34 14.26 5.13
C THR A 160 13.29 13.95 6.20
N ALA A 161 12.88 14.98 6.95
CA ALA A 161 11.77 14.88 7.90
C ALA A 161 10.46 14.44 7.22
N GLN A 162 10.19 14.98 6.03
CA GLN A 162 8.98 14.63 5.26
C GLN A 162 8.97 13.14 4.90
N ALA A 163 10.11 12.61 4.43
CA ALA A 163 10.24 11.18 4.15
C ALA A 163 9.97 10.33 5.40
N ALA A 164 10.48 10.74 6.58
CA ALA A 164 10.21 10.05 7.84
C ALA A 164 8.71 9.96 8.16
N ILE A 165 7.99 11.08 7.96
CA ILE A 165 6.55 11.19 8.24
C ILE A 165 5.76 10.31 7.28
N GLU A 166 6.05 10.40 5.98
CA GLU A 166 5.38 9.59 4.95
C GLU A 166 5.62 8.10 5.15
N LEU A 167 6.87 7.70 5.45
CA LEU A 167 7.20 6.30 5.75
C LEU A 167 6.45 5.82 7.00
N ALA A 168 6.43 6.60 8.07
CA ALA A 168 5.72 6.24 9.29
C ALA A 168 4.21 6.06 9.05
N ALA A 169 3.60 6.92 8.23
CA ALA A 169 2.19 6.81 7.85
C ALA A 169 1.91 5.58 6.97
N GLN A 170 2.77 5.32 5.98
CA GLN A 170 2.68 4.12 5.15
C GLN A 170 2.81 2.85 5.99
N ILE A 171 3.76 2.83 6.94
CA ILE A 171 3.96 1.68 7.83
C ILE A 171 2.77 1.51 8.77
N ARG A 172 2.12 2.60 9.21
CA ARG A 172 0.93 2.50 10.05
C ARG A 172 -0.27 1.88 9.32
N GLY A 173 -0.27 1.97 7.99
CA GLY A 173 -1.40 1.57 7.15
C GLY A 173 -2.35 2.73 6.84
N ASP A 174 -1.95 3.97 7.12
CA ASP A 174 -2.77 5.16 6.83
C ASP A 174 -2.90 5.45 5.31
N ASN A 175 -2.19 4.72 4.45
CA ASN A 175 -2.28 4.85 2.99
C ASN A 175 -3.55 4.20 2.37
N ALA A 176 -4.64 4.11 3.13
CA ALA A 176 -5.98 3.86 2.61
C ALA A 176 -6.88 5.11 2.60
N ALA A 177 -6.41 6.29 3.05
CA ALA A 177 -7.27 7.49 3.11
C ALA A 177 -6.56 8.86 3.00
N ALA A 178 -5.48 9.00 2.22
CA ALA A 178 -4.98 10.34 1.83
C ALA A 178 -5.87 11.07 0.79
N GLY A 179 -7.15 10.66 0.66
CA GLY A 179 -8.23 11.40 0.00
C GLY A 179 -9.34 11.85 0.96
N GLY A 180 -9.18 11.69 2.27
CA GLY A 180 -10.16 12.07 3.28
C GLY A 180 -9.79 13.34 4.03
N ALA A 181 -10.17 14.49 3.46
CA ALA A 181 -10.36 15.78 4.12
C ALA A 181 -9.34 16.19 5.20
N ALA A 182 -8.44 17.12 4.82
CA ALA A 182 -8.04 18.15 5.77
C ALA A 182 -9.31 18.72 6.42
N PRO A 183 -9.36 18.96 7.75
CA PRO A 183 -10.44 19.75 8.30
C PRO A 183 -10.35 21.13 7.66
N ALA A 184 -11.20 21.35 6.66
CA ALA A 184 -11.42 22.65 6.07
C ALA A 184 -11.65 23.60 7.23
N SER A 185 -10.82 24.64 7.27
CA SER A 185 -10.95 25.81 8.09
C SER A 185 -12.43 26.18 8.14
N ARG A 186 -13.09 25.90 9.27
CA ARG A 186 -14.32 26.59 9.60
C ARG A 186 -13.88 28.00 9.93
N THR A 187 -13.71 28.80 8.89
CA THR A 187 -13.86 30.24 8.93
C THR A 187 -15.25 30.47 9.49
N VAL A 188 -15.35 30.54 10.81
CA VAL A 188 -16.50 31.12 11.48
C VAL A 188 -16.40 32.60 11.23
N SER A 189 -17.22 33.09 10.30
CA SER A 189 -17.39 34.51 10.07
C SER A 189 -17.74 35.19 11.40
N PRO A 190 -17.10 36.30 11.78
CA PRO A 190 -17.60 37.12 12.87
C PRO A 190 -18.98 37.63 12.45
N ARG A 191 -20.03 37.24 13.18
CA ARG A 191 -21.37 37.79 13.02
C ARG A 191 -21.36 39.21 13.60
N PRO A 192 -21.55 40.28 12.81
CA PRO A 192 -21.92 41.57 13.37
C PRO A 192 -23.42 41.51 13.69
N GLY A 193 -23.75 41.91 14.91
CA GLY A 193 -25.13 41.99 15.37
C GLY A 193 -25.97 42.97 14.56
N ALA A 194 -27.24 42.61 14.44
CA ALA A 194 -28.41 43.49 14.46
C ALA A 194 -28.30 44.86 13.75
N ALA A 195 -28.87 44.92 12.55
CA ALA A 195 -29.51 46.15 12.07
C ALA A 195 -31.02 46.05 12.36
N PRO A 196 -31.66 47.07 12.97
CA PRO A 196 -33.12 47.11 13.11
C PRO A 196 -33.79 47.40 11.76
N ALA A 197 -34.87 46.67 11.47
CA ALA A 197 -35.71 46.88 10.30
C ALA A 197 -36.51 48.21 10.41
N PRO A 198 -36.83 48.89 9.28
CA PRO A 198 -37.64 50.10 9.27
C PRO A 198 -39.13 49.76 9.27
N ALA A 199 -39.89 50.27 10.25
CA ALA A 199 -41.35 50.17 10.28
C ALA A 199 -41.98 51.56 10.18
N ALA A 200 -42.45 51.85 8.96
CA ALA A 200 -43.64 52.61 8.59
C ALA A 200 -44.20 53.68 9.57
N THR A 201 -44.10 54.93 9.15
CA THR A 201 -44.94 56.04 9.60
C THR A 201 -46.33 55.95 8.95
N PRO A 202 -47.44 55.88 9.69
CA PRO A 202 -48.75 56.20 9.12
C PRO A 202 -48.98 57.72 9.18
N ALA A 203 -49.37 58.29 8.04
CA ALA A 203 -50.07 59.57 8.00
C ALA A 203 -51.37 59.52 8.81
N PRO A 204 -51.80 60.63 9.40
CA PRO A 204 -53.20 60.99 9.22
C PRO A 204 -53.42 62.47 8.87
N ALA A 205 -54.47 62.66 8.09
CA ALA A 205 -55.05 63.92 7.64
C ALA A 205 -55.57 64.79 8.78
N ARG A 206 -55.39 66.12 8.65
CA ARG A 206 -56.47 67.12 8.61
C ARG A 206 -55.93 68.49 8.23
#